data_AF-A0A238KW64-F1
#
_entry.id   AF-A0A238KW64-F1
#
_cell.length_a   1.000
_cell.length_b   1.000
_cell.length_c   1.000
_cell.angle_alpha   90.00
_cell.angle_beta   90.00
_cell.angle_gamma   90.00
#
_symmetry.space_group_name_H-M   'P 1'
#
loop_
_entity.id
_entity.type
_entity.pdbx_description
1 polymer ?
#
loop_
_entity_poly.entity_id
_entity_poly.type
_entity_poly.pdbx_seq_one_letter_code
_entity_poly.pdbx_strand_id
1 'polypeptide(L)'
;MVEIRGIEFQANDDNDMGLEFVNLSHRFGHQCPNWPYFKDVAIDRTHYMAKSGVLSQTITTTMHVTTHIDAPAHVVQGTPFIDEVPLPHFFGSGLVVSIPKKKWESITGDDLEKACGHAIRKGDVLIINTGWHKQYEDGDYFAYCPGLVKSAADWMVEKGVKVVGHDTQANDHPLATAIGPQRNGPILPHLEEEYKEWSGGNDWKDDFPEWEPVHNTLFSHGIMGIENVGGDLDSVTGKRVTFAFFPWNWDRGDGCIIRLVAMADKGQNYRIEAGEEF
;
A
#
# COMPACT_ATOMS: atom_id res chain seq x y z
N MET A 1 -23.17 12.99 -12.90
CA MET A 1 -23.89 11.69 -12.99
C MET A 1 -23.26 10.77 -14.02
N VAL A 2 -23.22 9.46 -13.77
CA VAL A 2 -22.72 8.41 -14.69
C VAL A 2 -23.72 7.25 -14.75
N GLU A 3 -24.03 6.77 -15.96
CA GLU A 3 -24.88 5.59 -16.15
C GLU A 3 -24.01 4.34 -16.32
N ILE A 4 -24.18 3.34 -15.45
CA ILE A 4 -23.47 2.07 -15.51
C ILE A 4 -24.50 0.96 -15.64
N ARG A 5 -24.53 0.32 -16.81
CA ARG A 5 -25.45 -0.79 -17.13
C ARG A 5 -26.93 -0.45 -16.85
N GLY A 6 -27.37 0.76 -17.14
CA GLY A 6 -28.76 1.21 -16.95
C GLY A 6 -29.09 1.73 -15.55
N ILE A 7 -28.10 1.87 -14.66
CA ILE A 7 -28.28 2.44 -13.31
C ILE A 7 -27.48 3.73 -13.21
N GLU A 8 -28.14 4.79 -12.74
CA GLU A 8 -27.54 6.10 -12.53
C GLU A 8 -26.81 6.17 -11.18
N PHE A 9 -25.58 6.66 -11.21
CA PHE A 9 -24.75 6.95 -10.04
C PHE A 9 -24.19 8.37 -10.12
N GLN A 10 -23.79 8.95 -8.99
CA GLN A 10 -22.93 10.15 -9.01
C GLN A 10 -21.52 9.76 -9.42
N ALA A 11 -20.81 10.65 -10.12
CA ALA A 11 -19.46 10.39 -10.58
C ALA A 11 -18.44 10.72 -9.48
N ASN A 12 -17.22 10.22 -9.62
CA ASN A 12 -16.14 10.46 -8.67
C ASN A 12 -15.74 11.95 -8.58
N ASP A 13 -15.90 12.71 -9.66
CA ASP A 13 -15.54 14.12 -9.81
C ASP A 13 -16.74 15.05 -10.05
N ASP A 14 -17.95 14.48 -10.20
CA ASP A 14 -19.21 15.19 -10.39
C ASP A 14 -20.31 14.53 -9.52
N ASN A 15 -20.38 15.00 -8.28
CA ASN A 15 -21.27 14.55 -7.22
C ASN A 15 -21.74 15.72 -6.34
N ASP A 16 -22.84 15.53 -5.62
CA ASP A 16 -23.50 16.58 -4.83
C ASP A 16 -22.68 17.01 -3.61
N MET A 17 -21.72 16.20 -3.19
CA MET A 17 -20.80 16.54 -2.09
C MET A 17 -19.77 17.59 -2.52
N GLY A 18 -19.57 17.81 -3.82
CA GLY A 18 -18.51 18.69 -4.35
C GLY A 18 -17.10 18.17 -4.09
N LEU A 19 -16.95 16.87 -3.79
CA LEU A 19 -15.69 16.20 -3.51
C LEU A 19 -15.17 15.48 -4.76
N GLU A 20 -13.85 15.42 -4.90
CA GLU A 20 -13.19 14.58 -5.90
C GLU A 20 -12.65 13.32 -5.23
N PHE A 21 -13.08 12.14 -5.71
CA PHE A 21 -12.61 10.84 -5.23
C PHE A 21 -11.68 10.19 -6.24
N VAL A 22 -10.55 9.67 -5.77
CA VAL A 22 -9.54 8.99 -6.59
C VAL A 22 -9.22 7.64 -5.99
N ASN A 23 -9.44 6.58 -6.77
CA ASN A 23 -9.16 5.21 -6.34
C ASN A 23 -7.67 4.89 -6.52
N LEU A 24 -6.98 4.65 -5.42
CA LEU A 24 -5.53 4.39 -5.39
C LEU A 24 -5.22 2.90 -5.20
N SER A 25 -6.13 2.03 -5.63
CA SER A 25 -6.02 0.59 -5.42
C SER A 25 -6.00 -0.17 -6.74
N HIS A 26 -5.13 -1.17 -6.82
CA HIS A 26 -5.18 -2.18 -7.87
C HIS A 26 -6.46 -3.02 -7.74
N ARG A 27 -6.88 -3.62 -8.85
CA ARG A 27 -8.08 -4.46 -8.86
C ARG A 27 -7.79 -5.79 -8.15
N PHE A 28 -8.59 -6.10 -7.15
CA PHE A 28 -8.60 -7.40 -6.50
C PHE A 28 -9.39 -8.44 -7.32
N GLY A 29 -8.86 -9.65 -7.45
CA GLY A 29 -9.52 -10.73 -8.18
C GLY A 29 -8.65 -11.98 -8.34
N HIS A 30 -9.21 -13.02 -8.97
CA HIS A 30 -8.43 -14.18 -9.40
C HIS A 30 -7.33 -13.75 -10.37
N GLN A 31 -6.11 -14.30 -10.23
CA GLN A 31 -4.93 -13.95 -11.02
C GLN A 31 -4.49 -12.48 -10.90
N CYS A 32 -4.87 -11.81 -9.81
CA CYS A 32 -4.21 -10.54 -9.50
C CYS A 32 -2.74 -10.82 -9.13
N PRO A 33 -1.81 -9.90 -9.45
CA PRO A 33 -0.42 -10.05 -9.08
C PRO A 33 -0.28 -10.27 -7.57
N ASN A 34 0.44 -11.33 -7.19
CA ASN A 34 0.54 -11.80 -5.82
C ASN A 34 1.99 -12.08 -5.46
N TRP A 35 2.30 -12.02 -4.17
CA TRP A 35 3.62 -12.36 -3.69
C TRP A 35 4.00 -13.79 -4.12
N PRO A 36 5.23 -14.04 -4.62
CA PRO A 36 5.57 -15.32 -5.27
C PRO A 36 5.41 -16.59 -4.41
N TYR A 37 5.29 -16.45 -3.08
CA TYR A 37 5.06 -17.56 -2.16
C TYR A 37 3.57 -17.83 -1.85
N PHE A 38 2.67 -16.88 -2.13
CA PHE A 38 1.26 -17.00 -1.76
C PHE A 38 0.45 -17.80 -2.78
N LYS A 39 -0.59 -18.45 -2.29
CA LYS A 39 -1.60 -19.08 -3.15
C LYS A 39 -2.44 -17.99 -3.82
N ASP A 40 -2.75 -18.18 -5.09
CA ASP A 40 -3.64 -17.30 -5.84
C ASP A 40 -5.03 -17.20 -5.19
N VAL A 41 -5.69 -16.07 -5.43
CA VAL A 41 -7.06 -15.77 -5.00
C VAL A 41 -8.02 -16.72 -5.69
N ALA A 42 -8.79 -17.48 -4.91
CA ALA A 42 -9.86 -18.32 -5.43
C ALA A 42 -11.22 -17.64 -5.22
N ILE A 43 -12.01 -17.55 -6.29
CA ILE A 43 -13.37 -16.99 -6.27
C ILE A 43 -14.36 -17.99 -6.86
N ASP A 44 -15.12 -18.64 -5.99
CA ASP A 44 -16.13 -19.62 -6.36
C ASP A 44 -17.52 -18.98 -6.46
N ARG A 45 -18.32 -19.39 -7.45
CA ARG A 45 -19.71 -18.94 -7.61
C ARG A 45 -20.69 -20.02 -7.18
N THR A 46 -21.31 -19.85 -6.03
CA THR A 46 -22.29 -20.81 -5.49
C THR A 46 -23.69 -20.62 -6.12
N HIS A 47 -24.12 -19.37 -6.25
CA HIS A 47 -25.33 -18.97 -6.96
C HIS A 47 -24.99 -18.06 -8.15
N TYR A 48 -25.72 -18.21 -9.25
CA TYR A 48 -25.62 -17.30 -10.39
C TYR A 48 -26.97 -17.08 -11.05
N MET A 49 -27.13 -15.95 -11.75
CA MET A 49 -28.41 -15.48 -12.28
C MET A 49 -29.17 -16.56 -13.04
N ALA A 50 -28.52 -17.27 -13.97
CA ALA A 50 -29.19 -18.31 -14.77
C ALA A 50 -29.63 -19.55 -13.95
N LYS A 51 -29.00 -19.84 -12.81
CA LYS A 51 -29.33 -20.99 -11.95
C LYS A 51 -30.31 -20.65 -10.83
N SER A 52 -30.20 -19.46 -10.25
CA SER A 52 -30.84 -19.14 -8.97
C SER A 52 -31.50 -17.76 -8.92
N GLY A 53 -31.37 -16.93 -9.96
CA GLY A 53 -31.83 -15.53 -9.95
C GLY A 53 -31.05 -14.61 -8.99
N VAL A 54 -30.00 -15.13 -8.34
CA VAL A 54 -29.15 -14.44 -7.36
C VAL A 54 -27.69 -14.77 -7.66
N LEU A 55 -26.79 -13.82 -7.40
CA LEU A 55 -25.34 -14.02 -7.46
C LEU A 55 -24.78 -14.11 -6.02
N SER A 56 -23.99 -15.14 -5.75
CA SER A 56 -23.25 -15.28 -4.48
C SER A 56 -21.88 -15.89 -4.75
N GLN A 57 -20.86 -15.41 -4.04
CA GLN A 57 -19.47 -15.81 -4.23
C GLN A 57 -18.80 -16.14 -2.90
N THR A 58 -17.85 -17.08 -2.94
CA THR A 58 -16.93 -17.39 -1.84
C THR A 58 -15.52 -17.00 -2.27
N ILE A 59 -14.77 -16.35 -1.39
CA ILE A 59 -13.39 -15.91 -1.63
C ILE A 59 -12.48 -16.67 -0.66
N THR A 60 -11.40 -17.26 -1.18
CA THR A 60 -10.28 -17.77 -0.39
C THR A 60 -9.01 -17.06 -0.83
N THR A 61 -8.37 -16.32 0.08
CA THR A 61 -7.24 -15.44 -0.23
C THR A 61 -6.31 -15.25 0.97
N THR A 62 -5.08 -14.81 0.72
CA THR A 62 -4.26 -14.11 1.70
C THR A 62 -4.72 -12.66 1.82
N MET A 63 -4.44 -11.99 2.94
CA MET A 63 -4.81 -10.58 3.12
C MET A 63 -3.74 -9.60 2.62
N HIS A 64 -2.51 -10.08 2.47
CA HIS A 64 -1.39 -9.37 1.87
C HIS A 64 -1.37 -9.59 0.36
N VAL A 65 -2.38 -9.03 -0.33
CA VAL A 65 -2.54 -9.17 -1.78
C VAL A 65 -3.15 -7.91 -2.37
N THR A 66 -2.68 -7.51 -3.56
CA THR A 66 -3.02 -6.22 -4.17
C THR A 66 -2.78 -5.06 -3.19
N THR A 67 -3.53 -3.97 -3.32
CA THR A 67 -3.44 -2.85 -2.37
C THR A 67 -4.00 -3.26 -1.01
N HIS A 68 -3.13 -3.32 -0.02
CA HIS A 68 -3.46 -3.79 1.32
C HIS A 68 -2.70 -2.99 2.37
N ILE A 69 -3.18 -3.03 3.60
CA ILE A 69 -2.53 -2.44 4.77
C ILE A 69 -2.05 -3.52 5.71
N ASP A 70 -0.89 -3.31 6.31
CA ASP A 70 -0.31 -4.21 7.29
C ASP A 70 -0.56 -3.71 8.71
N ALA A 71 -0.92 -4.64 9.59
CA ALA A 71 -0.95 -4.37 11.02
C ALA A 71 0.47 -4.44 11.60
N PRO A 72 0.75 -3.75 12.72
CA PRO A 72 2.02 -3.91 13.42
C PRO A 72 2.39 -5.38 13.73
N ALA A 73 1.38 -6.19 14.09
CA ALA A 73 1.53 -7.60 14.40
C ALA A 73 2.10 -8.46 13.25
N HIS A 74 2.05 -7.96 12.00
CA HIS A 74 2.50 -8.69 10.81
C HIS A 74 3.96 -9.16 10.94
N VAL A 75 4.85 -8.28 11.42
CA VAL A 75 6.28 -8.62 11.61
C VAL A 75 6.78 -8.38 13.03
N VAL A 76 6.07 -7.58 13.86
CA VAL A 76 6.50 -7.25 15.22
C VAL A 76 5.67 -8.04 16.22
N GLN A 77 6.29 -9.04 16.83
CA GLN A 77 5.63 -9.92 17.79
C GLN A 77 5.01 -9.15 18.97
N GLY A 78 3.76 -9.47 19.30
CA GLY A 78 3.08 -8.93 20.49
C GLY A 78 2.59 -7.48 20.32
N THR A 79 2.56 -6.98 19.10
CA THR A 79 1.99 -5.66 18.76
C THR A 79 0.57 -5.81 18.20
N PRO A 80 -0.20 -4.70 18.04
CA PRO A 80 -1.62 -4.77 17.71
C PRO A 80 -1.94 -5.41 16.35
N PHE A 81 -3.07 -6.12 16.29
CA PHE A 81 -3.74 -6.57 15.06
C PHE A 81 -4.66 -5.49 14.48
N ILE A 82 -5.18 -5.70 13.25
CA ILE A 82 -6.04 -4.74 12.54
C ILE A 82 -7.24 -4.26 13.39
N ASP A 83 -7.92 -5.16 14.08
CA ASP A 83 -9.11 -4.86 14.90
C ASP A 83 -8.80 -4.06 16.17
N GLU A 84 -7.54 -4.07 16.61
CA GLU A 84 -7.06 -3.34 17.79
C GLU A 84 -6.56 -1.93 17.45
N VAL A 85 -6.29 -1.63 16.17
CA VAL A 85 -5.81 -0.31 15.74
C VAL A 85 -6.97 0.71 15.74
N PRO A 86 -6.82 1.87 16.42
CA PRO A 86 -7.87 2.89 16.45
C PRO A 86 -8.17 3.49 15.07
N LEU A 87 -9.46 3.64 14.75
CA LEU A 87 -9.98 4.14 13.47
C LEU A 87 -9.36 5.44 12.92
N PRO A 88 -8.93 6.43 13.73
CA PRO A 88 -8.22 7.61 13.22
C PRO A 88 -6.91 7.32 12.47
N HIS A 89 -6.38 6.09 12.52
CA HIS A 89 -5.25 5.68 11.68
C HIS A 89 -5.65 5.41 10.23
N PHE A 90 -6.91 5.05 9.96
CA PHE A 90 -7.41 4.68 8.63
C PHE A 90 -8.05 5.85 7.85
N PHE A 91 -7.94 7.05 8.40
CA PHE A 91 -8.47 8.29 7.82
C PHE A 91 -7.55 9.47 8.15
N GLY A 92 -7.32 10.37 7.21
CA GLY A 92 -6.64 11.63 7.50
C GLY A 92 -5.96 12.26 6.31
N SER A 93 -5.50 13.50 6.48
CA SER A 93 -4.80 14.22 5.42
C SER A 93 -3.34 13.80 5.29
N GLY A 94 -2.76 14.08 4.14
CA GLY A 94 -1.42 13.63 3.83
C GLY A 94 -0.91 14.09 2.48
N LEU A 95 0.23 13.58 2.06
CA LEU A 95 0.89 13.94 0.79
C LEU A 95 0.98 12.72 -0.13
N VAL A 96 0.84 12.96 -1.43
CA VAL A 96 1.29 12.02 -2.47
C VAL A 96 2.54 12.61 -3.11
N VAL A 97 3.70 11.96 -2.96
CA VAL A 97 5.00 12.49 -3.37
C VAL A 97 5.58 11.69 -4.52
N SER A 98 6.24 12.35 -5.47
CA SER A 98 6.91 11.67 -6.58
C SER A 98 8.37 11.43 -6.25
N ILE A 99 8.79 10.16 -6.25
CA ILE A 99 10.18 9.73 -6.05
C ILE A 99 10.46 8.64 -7.09
N PRO A 100 10.61 9.01 -8.38
CA PRO A 100 10.81 8.04 -9.44
C PRO A 100 12.10 7.25 -9.23
N LYS A 101 12.02 5.93 -9.36
CA LYS A 101 13.12 4.99 -9.10
C LYS A 101 13.14 3.86 -10.13
N LYS A 102 14.31 3.26 -10.32
CA LYS A 102 14.56 2.14 -11.24
C LYS A 102 14.77 0.83 -10.48
N LYS A 103 15.05 -0.24 -11.24
CA LYS A 103 15.35 -1.58 -10.72
C LYS A 103 16.32 -1.48 -9.55
N TRP A 104 15.91 -2.02 -8.40
CA TRP A 104 16.68 -2.11 -7.15
C TRP A 104 17.26 -0.82 -6.57
N GLU A 105 16.77 0.35 -7.01
CA GLU A 105 17.20 1.59 -6.36
C GLU A 105 16.56 1.72 -4.98
N SER A 106 17.37 2.12 -4.00
CA SER A 106 16.89 2.40 -2.65
C SER A 106 16.11 3.72 -2.59
N ILE A 107 15.03 3.73 -1.80
CA ILE A 107 14.33 4.94 -1.38
C ILE A 107 14.81 5.28 0.03
N THR A 108 15.47 6.42 0.18
CA THR A 108 16.19 6.82 1.39
C THR A 108 15.50 7.96 2.14
N GLY A 109 15.93 8.21 3.38
CA GLY A 109 15.50 9.39 4.13
C GLY A 109 15.84 10.71 3.42
N ASP A 110 16.97 10.77 2.71
CA ASP A 110 17.37 11.96 1.93
C ASP A 110 16.44 12.19 0.73
N ASP A 111 15.99 11.12 0.06
CA ASP A 111 14.98 11.22 -0.99
C ASP A 111 13.68 11.81 -0.45
N LEU A 112 13.23 11.36 0.73
CA LEU A 112 12.03 11.84 1.40
C LEU A 112 12.16 13.29 1.86
N GLU A 113 13.27 13.65 2.49
CA GLU A 113 13.55 15.02 2.94
C GLU A 113 13.53 15.98 1.76
N LYS A 114 14.21 15.62 0.66
CA LYS A 114 14.23 16.42 -0.57
C LYS A 114 12.84 16.54 -1.19
N ALA A 115 12.06 15.46 -1.25
CA ALA A 115 10.77 15.45 -1.90
C ALA A 115 9.70 16.21 -1.09
N CYS A 116 9.70 16.07 0.24
CA CYS A 116 8.57 16.53 1.06
C CYS A 116 8.90 16.97 2.49
N GLY A 117 10.17 17.01 2.91
CA GLY A 117 10.55 17.40 4.27
C GLY A 117 10.07 18.79 4.70
N HIS A 118 9.92 19.70 3.74
CA HIS A 118 9.38 21.05 3.94
C HIS A 118 7.84 21.10 4.07
N ALA A 119 7.13 20.03 3.71
CA ALA A 119 5.67 20.02 3.57
C ALA A 119 4.97 18.96 4.43
N ILE A 120 5.68 17.89 4.83
CA ILE A 120 5.18 16.81 5.68
C ILE A 120 4.84 17.35 7.08
N ARG A 121 3.75 16.84 7.66
CA ARG A 121 3.29 17.19 9.00
C ARG A 121 3.19 15.94 9.85
N LYS A 122 3.40 16.09 11.15
CA LYS A 122 3.13 15.02 12.12
C LYS A 122 1.68 14.56 11.98
N GLY A 123 1.48 13.24 11.87
CA GLY A 123 0.17 12.62 11.71
C GLY A 123 -0.29 12.47 10.25
N ASP A 124 0.50 12.92 9.28
CA ASP A 124 0.17 12.77 7.86
C ASP A 124 0.21 11.31 7.42
N VAL A 125 -0.64 10.99 6.44
CA VAL A 125 -0.47 9.83 5.57
C VAL A 125 0.50 10.21 4.44
N LEU A 126 1.53 9.40 4.20
CA LEU A 126 2.51 9.65 3.15
C LEU A 126 2.41 8.58 2.07
N ILE A 127 1.98 8.94 0.87
CA ILE A 127 1.96 8.04 -0.29
C ILE A 127 3.14 8.37 -1.21
N ILE A 128 3.94 7.37 -1.56
CA ILE A 128 5.12 7.50 -2.41
C ILE A 128 4.80 6.91 -3.79
N ASN A 129 4.88 7.73 -4.82
CA ASN A 129 4.76 7.32 -6.22
C ASN A 129 6.16 7.20 -6.83
N THR A 130 6.63 5.97 -7.02
CA THR A 130 7.88 5.64 -7.71
C THR A 130 7.70 5.45 -9.22
N GLY A 131 6.45 5.32 -9.67
CA GLY A 131 6.07 4.99 -11.04
C GLY A 131 5.91 3.49 -11.28
N TRP A 132 6.21 2.64 -10.29
CA TRP A 132 6.13 1.18 -10.40
C TRP A 132 4.71 0.62 -10.37
N HIS A 133 3.70 1.40 -9.95
CA HIS A 133 2.29 1.02 -10.16
C HIS A 133 1.96 0.74 -11.64
N LYS A 134 2.74 1.29 -12.58
CA LYS A 134 2.58 1.06 -14.04
C LYS A 134 3.20 -0.26 -14.50
N GLN A 135 4.06 -0.85 -13.69
CA GLN A 135 4.68 -2.15 -13.91
C GLN A 135 4.02 -3.24 -13.05
N TYR A 136 2.93 -2.92 -12.33
CA TYR A 136 2.24 -3.88 -11.47
C TYR A 136 1.65 -5.02 -12.30
N GLU A 137 2.33 -6.18 -12.27
CA GLU A 137 1.96 -7.39 -12.97
C GLU A 137 2.53 -8.63 -12.26
N ASP A 138 2.02 -9.82 -12.63
CA ASP A 138 2.54 -11.10 -12.16
C ASP A 138 3.83 -11.46 -12.91
N GLY A 139 4.94 -10.82 -12.51
CA GLY A 139 6.23 -10.95 -13.18
C GLY A 139 7.34 -10.16 -12.50
N ASP A 140 8.14 -9.48 -13.32
CA ASP A 140 9.35 -8.73 -12.96
C ASP A 140 9.14 -7.70 -11.84
N TYR A 141 7.91 -7.20 -11.68
CA TYR A 141 7.50 -6.29 -10.62
C TYR A 141 8.02 -6.71 -9.23
N PHE A 142 7.76 -7.95 -8.81
CA PHE A 142 8.05 -8.35 -7.44
C PHE A 142 9.55 -8.49 -7.15
N ALA A 143 10.29 -8.95 -8.14
CA ALA A 143 11.73 -9.21 -8.03
C ALA A 143 12.55 -7.93 -8.15
N TYR A 144 12.10 -6.96 -8.96
CA TYR A 144 12.95 -5.88 -9.44
C TYR A 144 12.53 -4.48 -9.00
N CYS A 145 11.39 -4.29 -8.33
CA CYS A 145 10.98 -2.95 -7.89
C CYS A 145 12.04 -2.28 -6.99
N PRO A 146 12.05 -0.94 -6.88
CA PRO A 146 12.78 -0.24 -5.83
C PRO A 146 12.15 -0.59 -4.48
N GLY A 147 12.77 -0.14 -3.40
CA GLY A 147 12.10 -0.16 -2.11
C GLY A 147 12.80 0.66 -1.06
N LEU A 148 12.10 0.85 0.05
CA LEU A 148 12.59 1.65 1.15
C LEU A 148 13.71 0.91 1.86
N VAL A 149 14.64 1.69 2.39
CA VAL A 149 15.71 1.19 3.27
C VAL A 149 15.57 1.84 4.64
N LYS A 150 16.33 1.33 5.62
CA LYS A 150 16.25 1.74 7.03
C LYS A 150 16.24 3.26 7.25
N SER A 151 17.04 4.02 6.49
CA SER A 151 17.08 5.49 6.62
C SER A 151 15.76 6.19 6.27
N ALA A 152 14.95 5.61 5.38
CA ALA A 152 13.61 6.13 5.08
C ALA A 152 12.64 5.88 6.24
N ALA A 153 12.71 4.71 6.88
CA ALA A 153 11.94 4.39 8.07
C ALA A 153 12.27 5.34 9.22
N ASP A 154 13.57 5.57 9.47
CA ASP A 154 14.04 6.48 10.52
C ASP A 154 13.53 7.91 10.30
N TRP A 155 13.59 8.39 9.06
CA TRP A 155 13.05 9.70 8.70
C TRP A 155 11.55 9.80 8.95
N MET A 156 10.77 8.77 8.60
CA MET A 156 9.32 8.75 8.81
C MET A 156 8.95 8.75 10.30
N VAL A 157 9.72 8.02 11.12
CA VAL A 157 9.61 8.05 12.57
C VAL A 157 9.91 9.45 13.11
N GLU A 158 11.01 10.08 12.68
CA GLU A 158 11.40 11.43 13.10
C GLU A 158 10.33 12.47 12.77
N LYS A 159 9.76 12.43 11.56
CA LYS A 159 8.70 13.35 11.12
C LYS A 159 7.33 13.03 11.74
N GLY A 160 7.18 11.87 12.37
CA GLY A 160 5.93 11.39 12.95
C GLY A 160 4.85 11.13 11.90
N VAL A 161 5.23 10.47 10.80
CA VAL A 161 4.28 9.94 9.80
C VAL A 161 3.34 8.95 10.48
N LYS A 162 2.06 8.95 10.11
CA LYS A 162 1.04 8.05 10.69
C LYS A 162 0.91 6.75 9.93
N VAL A 163 0.90 6.84 8.61
CA VAL A 163 0.80 5.72 7.67
C VAL A 163 1.65 6.06 6.47
N VAL A 164 2.44 5.11 5.98
CA VAL A 164 3.10 5.21 4.69
C VAL A 164 2.41 4.28 3.69
N GLY A 165 2.32 4.68 2.44
CA GLY A 165 1.98 3.80 1.34
C GLY A 165 2.88 4.02 0.14
N HIS A 166 3.08 3.00 -0.68
CA HIS A 166 3.95 3.07 -1.86
C HIS A 166 3.49 2.11 -2.94
N ASP A 167 3.89 2.38 -4.19
CA ASP A 167 3.52 1.58 -5.35
C ASP A 167 4.45 0.38 -5.63
N THR A 168 5.13 -0.11 -4.60
CA THR A 168 6.04 -1.26 -4.62
C THR A 168 5.48 -2.41 -3.80
N GLN A 169 6.05 -3.61 -4.00
CA GLN A 169 5.43 -4.83 -3.47
C GLN A 169 5.42 -4.95 -1.95
N ALA A 170 6.34 -4.26 -1.27
CA ALA A 170 6.46 -4.29 0.17
C ALA A 170 7.12 -3.03 0.75
N ASN A 171 6.96 -2.81 2.05
CA ASN A 171 7.58 -1.69 2.76
C ASN A 171 9.10 -1.73 2.72
N ASP A 172 9.70 -2.88 2.44
CA ASP A 172 11.15 -3.05 2.34
C ASP A 172 11.62 -3.15 0.89
N HIS A 173 12.91 -2.88 0.67
CA HIS A 173 13.57 -3.27 -0.57
C HIS A 173 13.32 -4.76 -0.86
N PRO A 174 12.99 -5.18 -2.11
CA PRO A 174 12.66 -6.57 -2.41
C PRO A 174 13.71 -7.56 -1.88
N LEU A 175 14.98 -7.21 -2.02
CA LEU A 175 16.10 -8.05 -1.60
C LEU A 175 16.36 -8.06 -0.07
N ALA A 176 15.63 -7.27 0.72
CA ALA A 176 15.61 -7.35 2.19
C ALA A 176 14.44 -8.20 2.74
N THR A 177 13.73 -8.90 1.84
CA THR A 177 12.63 -9.82 2.16
C THR A 177 13.05 -11.27 1.88
N ALA A 178 12.09 -12.21 1.89
CA ALA A 178 12.35 -13.61 1.52
C ALA A 178 12.76 -13.80 0.04
N ILE A 179 12.55 -12.79 -0.82
CA ILE A 179 13.11 -12.77 -2.18
C ILE A 179 14.64 -12.79 -2.15
N GLY A 180 15.23 -12.02 -1.24
CA GLY A 180 16.68 -11.95 -1.03
C GLY A 180 17.20 -12.98 -0.03
N PRO A 181 18.36 -12.73 0.59
CA PRO A 181 19.10 -13.76 1.34
C PRO A 181 18.54 -14.07 2.73
N GLN A 182 17.47 -13.38 3.16
CA GLN A 182 17.04 -13.38 4.55
C GLN A 182 15.97 -14.43 4.87
N ARG A 183 15.97 -14.91 6.13
CA ARG A 183 15.08 -15.96 6.67
C ARG A 183 15.00 -17.21 5.77
N ASN A 184 13.81 -17.49 5.21
CA ASN A 184 13.54 -18.67 4.39
C ASN A 184 13.87 -18.43 2.90
N GLY A 185 14.50 -17.29 2.59
CA GLY A 185 14.99 -16.97 1.25
C GLY A 185 16.36 -17.57 0.93
N PRO A 186 16.86 -17.38 -0.30
CA PRO A 186 16.18 -16.68 -1.38
C PRO A 186 15.12 -17.55 -2.05
N ILE A 187 13.88 -17.05 -2.14
CA ILE A 187 12.83 -17.71 -2.93
C ILE A 187 13.10 -17.59 -4.45
N LEU A 188 13.89 -16.58 -4.86
CA LEU A 188 14.37 -16.38 -6.23
C LEU A 188 15.91 -16.41 -6.26
N PRO A 189 16.55 -17.59 -6.18
CA PRO A 189 18.00 -17.70 -5.99
C PRO A 189 18.85 -17.14 -7.14
N HIS A 190 18.31 -17.04 -8.35
CA HIS A 190 19.02 -16.47 -9.50
C HIS A 190 19.32 -14.98 -9.34
N LEU A 191 18.61 -14.28 -8.45
CA LEU A 191 18.81 -12.85 -8.21
C LEU A 191 20.13 -12.54 -7.50
N GLU A 192 20.77 -13.50 -6.84
CA GLU A 192 22.08 -13.31 -6.19
C GLU A 192 23.13 -12.86 -7.20
N GLU A 193 23.26 -13.58 -8.31
CA GLU A 193 24.23 -13.28 -9.36
C GLU A 193 23.83 -12.03 -10.15
N GLU A 194 22.54 -11.84 -10.45
CA GLU A 194 22.08 -10.61 -11.11
C GLU A 194 22.34 -9.37 -10.26
N TYR A 195 22.11 -9.45 -8.94
CA TYR A 195 22.38 -8.34 -8.03
C TYR A 195 23.87 -8.04 -7.95
N LYS A 196 24.70 -9.08 -7.87
CA LYS A 196 26.15 -8.93 -7.88
C LYS A 196 26.64 -8.25 -9.15
N GLU A 197 26.09 -8.59 -10.31
CA GLU A 197 26.41 -7.89 -11.56
C GLU A 197 25.93 -6.44 -11.53
N TRP A 198 24.67 -6.21 -11.16
CA TRP A 198 24.05 -4.89 -11.13
C TRP A 198 24.73 -3.91 -10.16
N SER A 199 25.12 -4.38 -8.98
CA SER A 199 25.78 -3.60 -7.93
C SER A 199 27.26 -3.30 -8.23
N GLY A 200 27.82 -3.92 -9.26
CA GLY A 200 29.25 -3.81 -9.57
C GLY A 200 30.14 -4.73 -8.72
N GLY A 201 29.57 -5.77 -8.10
CA GLY A 201 30.28 -6.85 -7.42
C GLY A 201 29.96 -7.04 -5.95
N ASN A 202 28.97 -6.34 -5.40
CA ASN A 202 28.61 -6.46 -3.98
C ASN A 202 27.90 -7.79 -3.71
N ASP A 203 28.07 -8.29 -2.48
CA ASP A 203 27.27 -9.39 -1.95
C ASP A 203 25.97 -8.82 -1.37
N TRP A 204 24.82 -9.32 -1.82
CA TRP A 204 23.52 -8.89 -1.31
C TRP A 204 23.32 -9.16 0.20
N LYS A 205 24.10 -10.05 0.82
CA LYS A 205 24.07 -10.29 2.28
C LYS A 205 24.71 -9.14 3.04
N ASP A 206 25.68 -8.48 2.43
CA ASP A 206 26.33 -7.30 3.01
C ASP A 206 25.45 -6.06 2.85
N ASP A 207 24.78 -5.92 1.70
CA ASP A 207 23.91 -4.78 1.40
C ASP A 207 22.51 -4.90 2.04
N PHE A 208 22.02 -6.13 2.27
CA PHE A 208 20.75 -6.42 2.94
C PHE A 208 20.94 -7.39 4.12
N PRO A 209 21.64 -6.99 5.19
CA PRO A 209 21.99 -7.86 6.30
C PRO A 209 20.84 -8.11 7.28
N GLU A 210 19.80 -7.28 7.25
CA GLU A 210 18.67 -7.32 8.17
C GLU A 210 17.39 -7.81 7.47
N TRP A 211 16.57 -8.58 8.19
CA TRP A 211 15.24 -8.98 7.74
C TRP A 211 14.25 -7.83 7.90
N GLU A 212 13.65 -7.38 6.80
CA GLU A 212 12.58 -6.36 6.77
C GLU A 212 12.81 -5.18 7.74
N PRO A 213 13.96 -4.49 7.64
CA PRO A 213 14.31 -3.42 8.56
C PRO A 213 13.31 -2.25 8.57
N VAL A 214 12.63 -1.98 7.44
CA VAL A 214 11.63 -0.92 7.33
C VAL A 214 10.34 -1.32 8.04
N HIS A 215 9.78 -2.51 7.78
CA HIS A 215 8.60 -2.98 8.51
C HIS A 215 8.85 -2.95 10.02
N ASN A 216 9.96 -3.55 10.49
CA ASN A 216 10.29 -3.60 11.92
C ASN A 216 10.36 -2.22 12.55
N THR A 217 10.99 -1.27 11.87
CA THR A 217 11.15 0.10 12.38
C THR A 217 9.81 0.83 12.42
N LEU A 218 9.04 0.82 11.32
CA LEU A 218 7.75 1.52 11.24
C LEU A 218 6.74 0.98 12.26
N PHE A 219 6.59 -0.34 12.30
CA PHE A 219 5.53 -0.98 13.06
C PHE A 219 5.78 -0.92 14.57
N SER A 220 7.04 -0.99 14.98
CA SER A 220 7.44 -0.78 16.39
C SER A 220 7.17 0.64 16.88
N HIS A 221 6.95 1.60 15.97
CA HIS A 221 6.60 2.99 16.28
C HIS A 221 5.13 3.33 15.96
N GLY A 222 4.31 2.31 15.64
CA GLY A 222 2.88 2.48 15.34
C GLY A 222 2.59 3.13 13.99
N ILE A 223 3.55 3.16 13.07
CA ILE A 223 3.37 3.65 11.70
C ILE A 223 2.98 2.45 10.83
N MET A 224 1.77 2.43 10.27
CA MET A 224 1.35 1.31 9.39
C MET A 224 1.82 1.50 7.94
N GLY A 225 1.91 0.40 7.21
CA GLY A 225 2.33 0.34 5.81
C GLY A 225 1.18 -0.04 4.88
N ILE A 226 1.08 0.62 3.72
CA ILE A 226 0.18 0.26 2.62
C ILE A 226 1.02 -0.10 1.41
N GLU A 227 0.91 -1.35 0.98
CA GLU A 227 1.71 -1.88 -0.12
C GLU A 227 0.90 -1.91 -1.41
N ASN A 228 1.58 -1.94 -2.56
CA ASN A 228 0.96 -2.01 -3.88
C ASN A 228 -0.08 -0.90 -4.11
N VAL A 229 0.22 0.34 -3.74
CA VAL A 229 -0.61 1.50 -4.10
C VAL A 229 -0.64 1.63 -5.63
N GLY A 230 -1.82 1.87 -6.19
CA GLY A 230 -2.00 1.88 -7.64
C GLY A 230 -3.18 2.71 -8.11
N GLY A 231 -3.98 2.15 -9.01
CA GLY A 231 -5.13 2.83 -9.59
C GLY A 231 -4.74 4.13 -10.29
N ASP A 232 -5.40 5.24 -9.92
CA ASP A 232 -5.22 6.55 -10.54
C ASP A 232 -4.18 7.42 -9.80
N LEU A 233 -3.15 6.80 -9.22
CA LEU A 233 -2.11 7.44 -8.38
C LEU A 233 -1.50 8.72 -8.97
N ASP A 234 -1.19 8.71 -10.26
CA ASP A 234 -0.62 9.86 -10.95
C ASP A 234 -1.51 11.11 -10.87
N SER A 235 -2.84 10.95 -10.85
CA SER A 235 -3.78 12.07 -10.85
C SER A 235 -3.74 12.91 -9.56
N VAL A 236 -3.22 12.35 -8.47
CA VAL A 236 -3.10 13.00 -7.16
C VAL A 236 -1.64 13.22 -6.72
N THR A 237 -0.68 12.78 -7.53
CA THR A 237 0.74 12.97 -7.24
C THR A 237 1.10 14.46 -7.19
N GLY A 238 1.88 14.86 -6.18
CA GLY A 238 2.23 16.25 -5.89
C GLY A 238 1.17 17.02 -5.11
N LYS A 239 0.09 16.36 -4.66
CA LYS A 239 -1.00 17.02 -3.93
C LYS A 239 -1.01 16.62 -2.45
N ARG A 240 -1.57 17.53 -1.65
CA ARG A 240 -2.10 17.23 -0.32
C ARG A 240 -3.58 16.89 -0.44
N VAL A 241 -3.98 15.73 0.06
CA VAL A 241 -5.34 15.21 -0.02
C VAL A 241 -5.74 14.56 1.30
N THR A 242 -7.02 14.24 1.46
CA THR A 242 -7.52 13.42 2.57
C THR A 242 -7.67 11.98 2.11
N PHE A 243 -7.23 11.03 2.92
CA PHE A 243 -7.30 9.61 2.62
C PHE A 243 -8.34 8.91 3.50
N ALA A 244 -8.98 7.89 2.93
CA ALA A 244 -9.80 6.92 3.64
C ALA A 244 -9.46 5.51 3.16
N PHE A 245 -9.22 4.59 4.09
CA PHE A 245 -8.75 3.23 3.80
C PHE A 245 -9.07 2.26 4.95
N PHE A 246 -10.35 2.18 5.32
CA PHE A 246 -10.79 1.35 6.44
C PHE A 246 -10.66 -0.14 6.11
N PRO A 247 -9.88 -0.92 6.87
CA PRO A 247 -9.81 -2.36 6.73
C PRO A 247 -11.08 -3.03 7.26
N TRP A 248 -11.23 -4.32 6.98
CA TRP A 248 -12.24 -5.14 7.63
C TRP A 248 -12.01 -5.15 9.14
N ASN A 249 -13.08 -5.08 9.92
CA ASN A 249 -13.02 -5.34 11.35
C ASN A 249 -13.01 -6.86 11.58
N TRP A 250 -11.88 -7.49 11.26
CA TRP A 250 -11.72 -8.94 11.36
C TRP A 250 -10.73 -9.30 12.47
N ASP A 251 -11.19 -10.21 13.33
CA ASP A 251 -10.53 -10.59 14.58
C ASP A 251 -9.09 -11.07 14.33
N ARG A 252 -8.12 -10.39 14.97
CA ARG A 252 -6.69 -10.73 14.94
C ARG A 252 -6.09 -10.78 13.54
N GLY A 253 -6.54 -9.89 12.66
CA GLY A 253 -5.98 -9.73 11.33
C GLY A 253 -4.55 -9.17 11.33
N ASP A 254 -3.62 -9.82 10.63
CA ASP A 254 -2.24 -9.36 10.43
C ASP A 254 -2.09 -8.35 9.29
N GLY A 255 -3.03 -8.36 8.34
CA GLY A 255 -3.16 -7.36 7.29
C GLY A 255 -4.59 -7.29 6.77
N CYS A 256 -4.85 -6.39 5.83
CA CYS A 256 -6.15 -6.32 5.18
C CYS A 256 -6.09 -5.68 3.79
N ILE A 257 -6.73 -6.33 2.81
CA ILE A 257 -7.04 -5.71 1.52
C ILE A 257 -7.92 -4.48 1.79
N ILE A 258 -7.53 -3.34 1.24
CA ILE A 258 -8.24 -2.07 1.43
C ILE A 258 -8.58 -1.43 0.10
N ARG A 259 -9.62 -0.60 0.12
CA ARG A 259 -9.80 0.41 -0.91
C ARG A 259 -9.19 1.72 -0.42
N LEU A 260 -7.99 2.00 -0.88
CA LEU A 260 -7.33 3.28 -0.64
C LEU A 260 -7.94 4.35 -1.55
N VAL A 261 -8.54 5.36 -0.94
CA VAL A 261 -9.17 6.47 -1.64
C VAL A 261 -8.52 7.78 -1.22
N ALA A 262 -8.09 8.56 -2.21
CA ALA A 262 -7.74 9.96 -2.02
C ALA A 262 -8.95 10.85 -2.32
N MET A 263 -9.14 11.88 -1.52
CA MET A 263 -10.26 12.81 -1.57
C MET A 263 -9.75 14.25 -1.55
N ALA A 264 -10.26 15.06 -2.47
CA ALA A 264 -10.00 16.50 -2.50
C ALA A 264 -11.31 17.28 -2.44
N ASP A 265 -11.35 18.30 -1.58
CA ASP A 265 -12.40 19.31 -1.57
C ASP A 265 -11.83 20.62 -2.08
N LYS A 266 -12.08 20.96 -3.35
CA LYS A 266 -11.60 22.21 -3.93
C LYS A 266 -12.25 23.43 -3.30
N GLY A 267 -13.50 23.30 -2.84
CA GLY A 267 -14.26 24.38 -2.24
C GLY A 267 -14.02 24.55 -0.75
N GLN A 268 -13.48 23.52 -0.07
CA GLN A 268 -13.36 23.43 1.39
C GLN A 268 -14.71 23.68 2.10
N ASN A 269 -15.80 23.26 1.45
CA ASN A 269 -17.17 23.48 1.90
C ASN A 269 -17.80 22.22 2.50
N TYR A 270 -17.26 21.04 2.19
CA TYR A 270 -17.78 19.78 2.72
C TYR A 270 -17.40 19.64 4.19
N ARG A 271 -18.41 19.43 5.04
CA ARG A 271 -18.23 19.27 6.48
C ARG A 271 -18.68 17.88 6.89
N ILE A 272 -17.96 17.28 7.82
CA ILE A 272 -18.48 16.16 8.59
C ILE A 272 -19.54 16.74 9.53
N GLU A 273 -20.72 16.13 9.54
CA GLU A 273 -21.85 16.54 10.38
C GLU A 273 -21.45 16.61 11.86
N ALA A 274 -22.09 17.52 12.60
CA ALA A 274 -21.78 17.76 14.01
C ALA A 274 -22.20 16.61 14.94
N GLY A 275 -22.99 15.64 14.45
CA GLY A 275 -23.46 14.49 15.22
C GLY A 275 -24.51 14.85 16.27
N GLU A 276 -25.36 15.83 15.97
CA GLU A 276 -26.44 16.26 16.86
C GLU A 276 -27.50 15.16 17.04
N GLU A 277 -28.11 15.07 18.23
CA GLU A 277 -29.24 14.17 18.48
C GLU A 277 -30.46 14.62 17.65
N PHE A 278 -31.21 13.66 17.09
CA PHE A 278 -32.40 13.91 16.28
C PHE A 278 -33.70 13.59 17.01
#